data_AF-A0A379AIL6-F1
#
_entry.id   AF-A0A379AIL6-F1
#
_cell.length_a   1.000
_cell.length_b   1.000
_cell.length_c   1.000
_cell.angle_alpha   90.00
_cell.angle_beta   90.00
_cell.angle_gamma   90.00
#
_symmetry.space_group_name_H-M   'P 1'
#
loop_
_entity.id
_entity.type
_entity.pdbx_description
1 polymer ?
#
loop_
_entity_poly.entity_id
_entity_poly.type
_entity_poly.pdbx_seq_one_letter_code
_entity_poly.pdbx_strand_id
1 'polypeptide(L)' 'MRCASRLKKSPGRLDFQRGILRQNAQGELEVETTGMQGSHVFSSFAQANCFIVLERDRGNVEPGEWVEVEPFNALLEA' A
#
# COMPACT_ATOMS: atom_id res chain seq x y z
N MET A 1 -3.97 8.85 -2.36
CA MET A 1 -2.50 9.00 -2.35
C MET A 1 -1.90 8.62 -3.69
N ARG A 2 -0.82 9.27 -4.17
CA ARG A 2 -0.07 8.81 -5.35
C ARG A 2 0.75 7.57 -5.00
N CYS A 3 0.72 6.53 -5.83
CA CYS A 3 1.54 5.34 -5.62
C CYS A 3 2.89 5.46 -6.33
N ALA A 4 4.00 5.36 -5.61
CA ALA A 4 5.35 5.44 -6.19
C ALA A 4 5.82 4.10 -6.78
N SER A 5 5.11 3.00 -6.50
CA SER A 5 5.49 1.64 -6.91
C SER A 5 4.38 0.96 -7.71
N ARG A 6 4.75 0.00 -8.56
CA ARG A 6 3.77 -0.86 -9.23
C ARG A 6 3.15 -1.85 -8.24
N LEU A 7 1.82 -1.94 -8.18
CA LEU A 7 1.10 -2.90 -7.34
C LEU A 7 0.47 -4.00 -8.19
N LYS A 8 0.75 -5.26 -7.81
CA LYS A 8 0.12 -6.42 -8.43
C LYS A 8 -1.24 -6.65 -7.77
N LYS A 9 -2.31 -6.64 -8.56
CA LYS A 9 -3.68 -6.83 -8.05
C LYS A 9 -4.52 -7.55 -9.10
N SER A 10 -5.26 -8.57 -8.64
CA SER A 10 -6.25 -9.27 -9.45
C SER A 10 -7.65 -8.76 -9.11
N PRO A 11 -8.49 -8.43 -10.10
CA PRO A 11 -9.90 -8.12 -9.88
C PRO A 11 -10.63 -9.27 -9.17
N GLY A 12 -11.72 -8.94 -8.46
CA GLY A 12 -12.63 -9.90 -7.83
C GLY A 12 -12.64 -9.88 -6.30
N ARG A 13 -11.65 -9.26 -5.65
CA ARG A 13 -11.60 -9.06 -4.19
C ARG A 13 -11.08 -7.67 -3.83
N LEU A 14 -11.59 -7.12 -2.73
CA LEU A 14 -10.96 -5.98 -2.05
C LEU A 14 -9.63 -6.47 -1.46
N ASP A 15 -8.54 -5.75 -1.70
CA ASP A 15 -7.20 -6.18 -1.30
C ASP A 15 -6.55 -5.11 -0.43
N PHE A 16 -6.18 -5.51 0.79
CA PHE A 16 -5.46 -4.68 1.75
C PHE A 16 -3.97 -5.01 1.65
N GLN A 17 -3.30 -4.31 0.74
CA GLN A 17 -1.86 -4.41 0.60
C GLN A 17 -1.17 -3.56 1.66
N ARG A 18 -0.01 -3.99 2.13
CA ARG A 18 0.81 -3.25 3.09
C ARG A 18 1.73 -2.30 2.34
N GLY A 19 1.76 -1.05 2.80
CA GLY A 19 2.54 0.01 2.18
C GLY A 19 3.26 0.90 3.18
N ILE A 20 4.14 1.72 2.63
CA ILE A 20 4.88 2.75 3.33
C ILE A 20 4.38 4.09 2.81
N LEU A 21 3.62 4.79 3.64
CA LEU A 21 3.26 6.19 3.43
C LEU A 21 4.45 7.04 3.86
N ARG A 22 4.95 7.87 2.93
CA ARG A 22 6.11 8.74 3.16
C ARG A 22 5.92 10.08 2.47
N GLN A 23 6.72 11.04 2.88
CA GLN A 23 6.83 12.32 2.19
C GLN A 23 7.99 12.25 1.18
N ASN A 24 7.75 12.69 -0.05
CA ASN A 24 8.77 12.74 -1.10
C ASN A 24 9.65 14.00 -1.01
N ALA A 25 10.62 14.13 -1.91
CA ALA A 25 11.56 15.25 -1.94
C ALA A 25 10.90 16.63 -2.19
N GLN A 26 9.69 16.63 -2.75
CA GLN A 26 8.88 17.83 -3.02
C GLN A 26 7.97 18.19 -1.83
N GLY A 27 7.98 17.39 -0.76
CA GLY A 27 7.11 17.59 0.39
C GLY A 27 5.71 17.01 0.22
N GLU A 28 5.45 16.25 -0.85
CA GLU A 28 4.15 15.64 -1.10
C GLU A 28 4.08 14.22 -0.51
N LEU A 29 2.90 13.82 -0.04
CA LEU A 29 2.71 12.45 0.44
C LEU A 29 2.55 11.49 -0.74
N GLU A 30 3.21 10.33 -0.63
CA GLU A 30 3.12 9.23 -1.56
C GLU A 30 3.18 7.89 -0.82
N VAL A 31 2.73 6.82 -1.49
CA VAL A 31 2.75 5.47 -0.93
C VAL A 31 3.50 4.50 -1.82
N GLU A 32 4.31 3.63 -1.22
CA GLU A 32 5.01 2.54 -1.91
C GLU A 32 4.72 1.19 -1.26
N THR A 33 4.89 0.10 -2.01
CA THR A 33 4.73 -1.26 -1.50
C THR A 33 5.87 -1.65 -0.56
N THR A 34 5.57 -2.47 0.45
CA THR A 34 6.62 -3.17 1.23
C THR A 34 7.28 -4.33 0.48
N GLY A 35 6.97 -4.52 -0.81
CA GLY A 35 7.42 -5.64 -1.62
C GLY A 35 6.41 -6.80 -1.60
N MET A 36 6.80 -7.98 -1.12
CA MET A 36 5.93 -9.16 -1.16
C MET A 36 4.68 -8.99 -0.29
N GLN A 37 3.50 -9.21 -0.90
CA GLN A 37 2.18 -9.01 -0.29
C GLN A 37 1.49 -10.32 0.14
N GLY A 38 2.25 -11.43 0.19
CA GLY A 38 1.71 -12.70 0.67
C GLY A 38 1.40 -12.64 2.16
N SER A 39 0.27 -13.21 2.58
CA SER A 39 -0.14 -13.27 4.00
C SER A 39 0.87 -14.00 4.91
N HIS A 40 1.72 -14.85 4.34
CA HIS A 40 2.78 -15.56 5.06
C HIS A 40 3.99 -14.67 5.40
N VAL A 41 4.04 -13.44 4.89
CA VAL A 41 5.17 -12.52 5.10
C VAL A 41 4.84 -11.57 6.25
N PHE A 42 4.91 -12.05 7.49
CA PHE A 42 4.58 -11.22 8.67
C PHE A 42 5.52 -10.02 8.83
N SER A 43 6.78 -10.14 8.40
CA SER A 43 7.76 -9.03 8.41
C SER A 43 7.30 -7.80 7.63
N SER A 44 6.35 -7.95 6.70
CA SER A 44 5.80 -6.82 5.94
C SER A 44 4.98 -5.86 6.81
N PHE A 45 4.43 -6.30 7.95
CA PHE A 45 3.76 -5.39 8.90
C PHE A 45 4.76 -4.51 9.64
N ALA A 46 5.90 -5.06 10.06
CA ALA A 46 6.95 -4.29 10.74
C ALA A 46 7.60 -3.24 9.81
N GLN A 47 7.51 -3.43 8.49
CA GLN A 47 8.02 -2.50 7.48
C GLN A 47 6.97 -1.50 6.99
N ALA A 48 5.68 -1.79 7.20
CA ALA A 48 4.58 -0.95 6.76
C ALA A 48 4.13 0.01 7.86
N ASN A 49 3.50 1.10 7.44
CA ASN A 49 2.79 2.02 8.33
C ASN A 49 1.36 2.30 7.85
N CYS A 50 0.91 1.64 6.78
CA CYS A 50 -0.41 1.82 6.20
C CYS A 50 -0.87 0.61 5.40
N PHE A 51 -2.18 0.54 5.17
CA PHE A 51 -2.78 -0.26 4.12
C PHE A 51 -2.97 0.59 2.86
N ILE A 52 -2.66 0.00 1.70
CA ILE A 52 -3.11 0.45 0.39
C ILE A 52 -4.38 -0.34 0.09
N VAL A 53 -5.53 0.34 0.10
CA VAL A 53 -6.83 -0.28 -0.09
C VAL A 53 -7.14 -0.28 -1.59
N LEU A 54 -7.14 -1.48 -2.19
CA LEU A 54 -7.38 -1.65 -3.62
C LEU A 54 -8.77 -2.25 -3.86
N GLU A 55 -9.58 -1.52 -4.61
CA GLU A 55 -10.98 -1.79 -4.87
C GLU A 55 -11.20 -3.17 -5.50
N ARG A 56 -12.39 -3.73 -5.27
CA ARG A 56 -12.72 -5.10 -5.69
C ARG A 56 -12.41 -5.35 -7.16
N ASP A 57 -12.87 -4.44 -8.02
CA ASP A 57 -12.81 -4.60 -9.47
C ASP A 57 -11.54 -4.00 -10.08
N ARG A 58 -10.67 -3.40 -9.27
CA ARG A 58 -9.41 -2.81 -9.72
C ARG A 58 -8.41 -3.89 -10.11
N GLY A 59 -7.70 -3.64 -11.21
CA GLY A 59 -6.55 -4.41 -11.69
C GLY A 59 -5.23 -3.92 -11.09
N ASN A 60 -4.12 -4.18 -11.79
CA ASN A 60 -2.81 -3.66 -11.40
C ASN A 60 -2.82 -2.13 -11.31
N VAL A 61 -1.97 -1.60 -10.43
CA VAL A 61 -1.75 -0.16 -10.28
C VAL A 61 -0.34 0.16 -10.76
N GLU A 62 -0.22 1.09 -11.68
CA GLU A 62 1.06 1.61 -12.18
C GLU A 62 1.52 2.83 -11.35
N PRO A 63 2.84 3.11 -11.31
CA PRO A 63 3.36 4.27 -10.60
C PRO A 63 2.72 5.58 -11.07
N GLY A 64 2.44 6.46 -10.11
CA GLY A 64 1.73 7.71 -10.31
C GLY A 64 0.22 7.58 -10.22
N GLU A 65 -0.37 6.39 -10.21
CA GLU A 65 -1.82 6.27 -10.03
C GLU A 65 -2.28 6.66 -8.61
N TRP A 66 -3.54 7.06 -8.49
CA TRP A 66 -4.18 7.35 -7.22
C TRP A 66 -4.70 6.07 -6.58
N VAL A 67 -4.40 5.87 -5.29
CA VAL A 67 -4.88 4.76 -4.47
C VAL A 67 -5.45 5.28 -3.15
N GLU A 68 -6.35 4.51 -2.56
CA GLU A 68 -6.81 4.75 -1.20
C GLU A 68 -5.77 4.21 -0.20
N VAL A 69 -5.55 4.97 0.87
CA VAL A 69 -4.57 4.64 1.91
C VAL A 69 -5.22 4.80 3.27
N GLU A 70 -5.10 3.77 4.10
CA GLU A 70 -5.52 3.76 5.49
C GLU A 70 -4.27 3.62 6.38
N PRO A 71 -3.81 4.68 7.06
CA PRO A 71 -2.71 4.59 8.01
C PRO A 71 -2.99 3.53 9.09
N PHE A 72 -1.95 2.86 9.56
CA PHE A 72 -2.06 1.97 10.69
C PHE A 72 -2.50 2.73 11.94
N ASN A 73 -3.20 2.02 12.82
CA ASN A 73 -3.55 2.52 14.13
C ASN A 73 -2.53 2.01 15.17
N ALA A 74 -2.69 2.45 16.41
CA ALA A 74 -1.81 2.07 17.53
C ALA A 74 -1.71 0.56 17.82
N LEU A 75 -2.56 -0.29 17.23
CA LEU A 75 -2.45 -1.76 17.38
C LEU A 75 -1.43 -2.36 16.40
N LEU A 76 -1.13 -1.66 15.31
CA LEU A 76 -0.27 -2.11 14.22
C LEU A 76 1.00 -1.26 14.09
N GLU A 77 1.04 -0.09 14.74
CA GLU A 77 2.27 0.66 14.98
C GLU A 77 3.17 -0.15 15.94
N ALA A 78 4.35 -0.53 15.46
CA ALA A 78 5.36 -1.27 16.22
C ALA A 78 6.39 -0.34 16.87
#